data_AF-A0A925C0J4-F1
#
_entry.id   AF-A0A925C0J4-F1
#
_cell.length_a   1.000
_cell.length_b   1.000
_cell.length_c   1.000
_cell.angle_alpha   90.00
_cell.angle_beta   90.00
_cell.angle_gamma   90.00
#
_symmetry.space_group_name_H-M   'P 1'
#
loop_
_entity.id
_entity.type
_entity.pdbx_description
1 polymer ?
#
loop_
_entity_poly.entity_id
_entity_poly.type
_entity_poly.pdbx_seq_one_letter_code
_entity_poly.pdbx_strand_id
1 'polypeptide(L)'
;MKDTIIKFNFLNRVYSAEVVPSFTEKPFYFFILFNENEIINEFGEELCIATTDGNSILNNSLATNSKTRTFKEVILREIMKVPEYFDKLKD
;
A
#
# COMPACT_ATOMS: atom_id res chain seq x y z
N MET A 1 -5.69 12.91 -10.85
CA MET A 1 -5.93 12.46 -9.47
C MET A 1 -5.05 13.30 -8.57
N LYS A 2 -5.48 13.65 -7.35
CA LYS A 2 -4.54 14.22 -6.37
C LYS A 2 -3.70 13.08 -5.84
N ASP A 3 -2.39 13.25 -5.83
CA ASP A 3 -1.47 12.29 -5.23
C ASP A 3 -1.73 12.29 -3.72
N THR A 4 -2.05 11.12 -3.17
CA THR A 4 -2.35 10.99 -1.74
C THR A 4 -1.10 10.51 -1.04
N ILE A 5 -0.56 11.35 -0.15
CA ILE A 5 0.58 10.96 0.68
C ILE A 5 0.05 10.29 1.95
N ILE A 6 0.45 9.05 2.18
CA ILE A 6 0.23 8.35 3.45
C ILE A 6 1.47 8.43 4.32
N LYS A 7 1.28 8.38 5.64
CA LYS A 7 2.37 8.19 6.61
C LYS A 7 2.17 6.87 7.31
N PHE A 8 3.22 6.08 7.44
CA PHE A 8 3.15 4.76 8.06
C PHE A 8 4.34 4.53 9.00
N ASN A 9 4.11 3.79 10.09
CA ASN A 9 5.15 3.44 11.03
C ASN A 9 5.66 2.03 10.75
N PHE A 10 6.95 1.91 10.44
CA PHE A 10 7.62 0.64 10.26
C PHE A 10 8.94 0.64 11.02
N LEU A 11 9.20 -0.41 11.82
CA LEU A 11 10.42 -0.53 12.64
C LEU A 11 10.71 0.72 13.50
N ASN A 12 9.67 1.28 14.14
CA ASN A 12 9.73 2.48 14.98
C ASN A 12 10.19 3.76 14.27
N ARG A 13 10.03 3.81 12.95
CA ARG A 13 10.26 5.02 12.14
C ARG A 13 9.02 5.33 11.32
N VAL A 14 8.76 6.63 11.15
CA VAL A 14 7.64 7.12 10.33
C VAL A 14 8.17 7.44 8.95
N TYR A 15 7.61 6.79 7.95
CA TYR A 15 7.91 6.99 6.53
C TYR A 15 6.70 7.62 5.84
N SER A 16 6.94 8.25 4.70
CA SER A 16 5.88 8.74 3.82
C SER A 16 5.92 7.99 2.49
N ALA A 17 4.75 7.79 1.88
CA ALA A 17 4.70 7.25 0.53
C ALA A 17 3.57 7.90 -0.25
N GLU A 18 3.78 8.04 -1.53
CA GLU A 18 2.75 8.48 -2.46
C GLU A 18 1.91 7.28 -2.88
N VAL A 19 0.59 7.44 -2.87
CA VAL A 19 -0.37 6.39 -3.19
C VAL A 19 -1.18 6.80 -4.41
N VAL A 20 -1.06 6.00 -5.47
CA VAL A 20 -1.83 6.12 -6.70
C VAL A 20 -2.81 4.95 -6.78
N PRO A 21 -4.10 5.15 -6.49
CA PRO A 21 -5.10 4.09 -6.58
C PRO A 21 -5.59 3.89 -8.02
N SER A 22 -5.86 2.64 -8.39
CA SER A 22 -6.57 2.26 -9.61
C SER A 22 -7.81 1.44 -9.26
N PHE A 23 -8.98 2.02 -9.53
CA PHE A 23 -10.29 1.41 -9.31
C PHE A 23 -11.00 1.00 -10.61
N THR A 24 -10.26 0.86 -11.72
CA THR A 24 -10.82 0.63 -13.06
C THR A 24 -11.42 -0.76 -13.25
N GLU A 25 -10.78 -1.78 -12.69
CA GLU A 25 -11.19 -3.18 -12.79
C GLU A 25 -10.75 -3.94 -11.53
N LYS A 26 -11.52 -4.94 -11.09
CA LYS A 26 -11.17 -5.73 -9.89
C LYS A 26 -10.12 -6.80 -10.26
N PRO A 27 -9.11 -7.07 -9.41
CA PRO A 27 -8.87 -6.47 -8.09
C PRO A 27 -8.42 -5.01 -8.19
N PHE A 28 -8.80 -4.19 -7.22
CA PHE A 28 -8.35 -2.81 -7.13
C PHE A 28 -6.87 -2.76 -6.78
N TYR A 29 -6.14 -1.83 -7.36
CA TYR A 29 -4.68 -1.71 -7.18
C TYR A 29 -4.31 -0.41 -6.49
N PHE A 30 -3.30 -0.45 -5.63
CA PHE A 30 -2.64 0.71 -5.07
C PHE A 30 -1.17 0.63 -5.42
N PHE A 31 -0.70 1.60 -6.21
CA PHE A 31 0.71 1.79 -6.51
C PHE A 31 1.29 2.75 -5.49
N ILE A 32 2.37 2.32 -4.83
CA ILE A 32 3.01 3.02 -3.73
C ILE A 32 4.41 3.39 -4.16
N LEU A 33 4.73 4.69 -4.16
CA LEU A 33 6.04 5.21 -4.52
C LEU A 33 6.74 5.73 -3.26
N PHE A 34 8.00 5.32 -3.08
CA PHE A 34 8.83 5.71 -1.94
C PHE A 34 9.93 6.66 -2.38
N ASN A 35 10.27 7.64 -1.53
CA ASN A 35 11.36 8.59 -1.78
C ASN A 35 12.53 8.40 -0.81
N GLU A 36 12.36 7.56 0.21
CA GLU A 36 13.34 7.33 1.26
C GLU A 36 14.31 6.19 0.90
N ASN A 37 15.59 6.51 0.70
CA ASN A 37 16.64 5.55 0.33
C ASN A 37 16.66 4.26 1.17
N GLU A 38 16.36 4.33 2.48
CA GLU A 38 16.31 3.15 3.36
C GLU A 38 15.22 2.16 2.93
N ILE A 39 14.04 2.68 2.58
CA ILE A 39 12.91 1.89 2.11
C ILE A 39 13.21 1.36 0.71
N ILE A 40 13.72 2.20 -0.18
CA ILE A 40 14.03 1.85 -1.57
C ILE A 40 15.05 0.71 -1.62
N ASN A 41 16.12 0.80 -0.82
CA ASN A 41 17.16 -0.24 -0.75
C ASN A 41 16.62 -1.59 -0.22
N GLU A 42 15.59 -1.58 0.61
CA GLU A 42 15.09 -2.78 1.26
C GLU A 42 13.88 -3.41 0.54
N PHE A 43 12.97 -2.59 0.04
CA PHE A 43 11.68 -3.00 -0.50
C PHE A 43 11.47 -2.62 -1.97
N GLY A 44 12.37 -1.84 -2.56
CA GLY A 44 12.23 -1.27 -3.90
C GLY A 44 11.62 0.13 -3.89
N GLU A 45 11.76 0.82 -5.02
CA GLU A 45 11.24 2.18 -5.23
C GLU A 45 9.70 2.21 -5.33
N GLU A 46 9.12 1.11 -5.79
CA GLU A 46 7.69 0.95 -6.00
C GLU A 46 7.16 -0.33 -5.37
N LEU A 47 5.91 -0.27 -4.92
CA LEU A 47 5.18 -1.40 -4.36
C LEU A 47 3.75 -1.42 -4.90
N CYS A 48 3.31 -2.57 -5.39
CA CYS A 48 1.93 -2.77 -5.81
C CYS A 48 1.18 -3.61 -4.77
N ILE A 49 0.03 -3.09 -4.33
CA ILE A 49 -0.91 -3.75 -3.42
C ILE A 49 -2.23 -3.95 -4.15
N ALA A 50 -2.60 -5.21 -4.39
CA ALA A 50 -3.91 -5.56 -4.94
C ALA A 50 -4.86 -5.94 -3.81
N THR A 51 -6.11 -5.45 -3.86
CA THR A 51 -7.18 -5.79 -2.93
C THR A 51 -8.52 -5.99 -3.67
N THR A 52 -9.35 -6.89 -3.17
CA THR A 52 -10.69 -7.16 -3.75
C THR A 52 -11.83 -6.57 -2.94
N ASP A 53 -11.58 -6.18 -1.69
CA ASP A 53 -12.55 -5.59 -0.78
C ASP A 53 -11.83 -4.81 0.35
N GLY A 54 -12.58 -4.25 1.30
CA GLY A 54 -12.02 -3.55 2.45
C GLY A 54 -11.42 -4.44 3.55
N ASN A 55 -11.34 -5.76 3.38
CA ASN A 55 -10.97 -6.70 4.45
C ASN A 55 -10.01 -7.83 4.02
N SER A 56 -9.74 -8.04 2.74
CA SER A 56 -9.26 -9.33 2.24
C SER A 56 -8.05 -9.20 1.32
N ILE A 57 -6.94 -9.63 1.92
CA ILE A 57 -5.87 -10.43 1.33
C ILE A 57 -5.10 -9.71 0.21
N LEU A 58 -3.99 -9.09 0.63
CA LEU A 58 -2.80 -8.90 -0.22
C LEU A 58 -2.62 -10.17 -1.06
N ASN A 59 -2.83 -10.06 -2.38
CA ASN A 59 -2.68 -11.21 -3.25
C ASN A 59 -1.21 -11.66 -3.17
N ASN A 60 -1.01 -12.76 -2.45
CA ASN A 60 0.22 -13.15 -1.75
C ASN A 60 1.33 -13.67 -2.68
N SER A 61 1.19 -13.57 -4.01
CA SER A 61 2.10 -14.26 -4.93
C SER A 61 3.49 -13.62 -5.08
N LEU A 62 3.72 -12.41 -4.53
CA LEU A 62 4.98 -11.67 -4.69
C LEU A 62 5.71 -11.35 -3.37
N ALA A 63 5.18 -11.71 -2.20
CA ALA A 63 5.92 -11.53 -0.94
C ALA A 63 6.88 -12.71 -0.75
N THR A 64 8.13 -12.53 -1.15
CA THR A 64 9.19 -13.57 -1.06
C THR A 64 9.64 -13.84 0.37
N ASN A 65 9.38 -12.96 1.34
CA ASN A 65 9.71 -13.13 2.76
C ASN A 65 8.70 -12.46 3.72
N SER A 66 8.76 -12.83 5.01
CA SER A 66 7.83 -12.34 6.05
C SER A 66 7.92 -10.83 6.32
N LYS A 67 9.07 -10.20 6.06
CA LYS A 67 9.30 -8.77 6.30
C LYS A 67 8.55 -7.92 5.28
N THR A 68 8.66 -8.26 3.99
CA THR A 68 7.91 -7.62 2.90
C THR A 68 6.41 -7.76 3.08
N ARG A 69 5.95 -8.89 3.65
CA ARG A 69 4.54 -9.08 3.99
C ARG A 69 4.08 -8.10 5.07
N THR A 70 4.78 -8.04 6.21
CA THR A 70 4.45 -7.09 7.28
C THR A 70 4.47 -5.65 6.78
N PHE A 71 5.43 -5.31 5.91
CA PHE A 71 5.54 -3.99 5.30
C PHE A 71 4.30 -3.63 4.47
N LYS A 72 3.88 -4.53 3.57
CA LYS A 72 2.65 -4.37 2.77
C LYS A 72 1.41 -4.24 3.65
N GLU A 73 1.30 -5.03 4.72
CA GLU A 73 0.16 -4.97 5.65
C GLU A 73 0.08 -3.64 6.40
N VAL A 74 1.22 -3.10 6.83
CA VAL A 74 1.30 -1.78 7.49
C VAL A 74 0.83 -0.68 6.53
N ILE A 75 1.33 -0.67 5.30
CA ILE A 75 0.95 0.32 4.28
C ILE A 75 -0.54 0.23 3.98
N LEU A 76 -1.06 -0.99 3.75
CA LEU A 76 -2.47 -1.19 3.46
C LEU A 76 -3.35 -0.64 4.58
N ARG A 77 -3.00 -0.86 5.86
CA ARG A 77 -3.76 -0.30 6.98
C ARG A 77 -3.86 1.22 6.95
N GLU A 78 -2.82 1.92 6.50
CA GLU A 78 -2.85 3.38 6.38
C GLU A 78 -3.66 3.84 5.17
N ILE A 79 -3.57 3.13 4.03
CA ILE A 79 -4.42 3.37 2.85
C ILE A 79 -5.90 3.25 3.23
N MET A 80 -6.25 2.23 4.01
CA MET A 80 -7.63 1.96 4.45
C MET A 80 -8.20 3.03 5.40
N LYS A 81 -7.37 3.93 5.93
CA LYS A 81 -7.84 5.09 6.72
C LYS A 81 -8.26 6.26 5.83
N VAL A 82 -7.94 6.22 4.53
CA VAL A 82 -8.38 7.25 3.57
C VAL A 82 -9.84 6.96 3.20
N PRO A 83 -10.81 7.82 3.60
CA PRO A 83 -12.24 7.52 3.44
C PRO A 83 -12.64 7.30 1.97
N GLU A 84 -12.07 8.09 1.06
CA GLU A 84 -12.32 8.01 -0.38
C GLU A 84 -11.99 6.63 -0.96
N TYR A 85 -10.95 5.98 -0.43
CA TYR A 85 -10.54 4.66 -0.88
C TYR A 85 -11.41 3.58 -0.25
N PHE A 86 -11.71 3.72 1.04
CA PHE A 86 -12.55 2.76 1.76
C PHE A 86 -13.95 2.65 1.16
N ASP A 87 -14.57 3.77 0.79
CA ASP A 87 -15.91 3.76 0.19
C ASP A 87 -15.89 3.09 -1.19
N LYS A 88 -14.87 3.33 -2.01
CA LYS A 88 -14.68 2.65 -3.32
C LYS A 88 -14.49 1.14 -3.21
N LEU A 89 -13.93 0.65 -2.10
CA LEU A 89 -13.70 -0.78 -1.87
C LEU A 89 -14.96 -1.53 -1.42
N LYS A 90 -16.04 -0.82 -1.05
CA LYS A 90 -17.33 -1.42 -0.66
C LYS A 90 -18.31 -1.61 -1.81
N ASP A 91 -18.11 -0.91 -2.92
CA ASP A 91 -18.89 -1.03 -4.16
C ASP A 91 -18.52 -2.29 -4.96
#